data_AF-A0A4Y1X1D5-F1
#
_entry.id   AF-A0A4Y1X1D5-F1
#
_cell.length_a   1.000
_cell.length_b   1.000
_cell.length_c   1.000
_cell.angle_alpha   90.00
_cell.angle_beta   90.00
_cell.angle_gamma   90.00
#
_symmetry.space_group_name_H-M   'P 1'
#
loop_
_entity.id
_entity.type
_entity.pdbx_description
1 polymer ?
#
loop_
_entity_poly.entity_id
_entity_poly.type
_entity_poly.pdbx_seq_one_letter_code
_entity_poly.pdbx_strand_id
1 'polypeptide(L)'
;MDTGIITINECKNDGSYLHLYFLDSASTWIAYGLSAFGLRLFVKSEGCMSLRGFSKKLQMPCTQVGEDTVPLLLQRAIVVRHISASYLLVRMPDAVDRSAYARWTDKLRGGEHPKFDEDIEISTPVSRYVPKDRFIPDGMSSFSRQVKRIGDCILAFVTLIVFSPLFLICYIAVKQEDGGPAIFKQERIGRFGRPFNIYKFRSMRLDAEKFAPS
;
A
#
# COMPACT_ATOMS: atom_id res chain seq x y z
N MET A 1 11.06 -1.34 18.92
CA MET A 1 12.15 -2.10 18.27
C MET A 1 13.49 -1.48 18.63
N ASP A 2 14.45 -2.26 19.11
CA ASP A 2 15.80 -1.75 19.41
C ASP A 2 16.67 -1.73 18.15
N THR A 3 16.97 -0.53 17.66
CA THR A 3 17.74 -0.29 16.43
C THR A 3 19.18 -0.78 16.53
N GLY A 4 19.75 -0.88 17.74
CA GLY A 4 21.12 -1.37 17.95
C GLY A 4 21.26 -2.85 17.58
N ILE A 5 20.30 -3.68 18.00
CA ILE A 5 20.29 -5.12 17.76
C ILE A 5 20.16 -5.43 16.26
N ILE A 6 19.31 -4.67 15.55
CA ILE A 6 19.08 -4.82 14.10
C ILE A 6 20.40 -4.62 13.34
N THR A 7 21.13 -3.56 13.69
CA THR A 7 22.39 -3.20 13.02
C THR A 7 23.46 -4.27 13.27
N ILE A 8 23.58 -4.76 14.51
CA ILE A 8 24.56 -5.81 14.86
C ILE A 8 24.26 -7.12 14.11
N ASN A 9 22.99 -7.52 14.02
CA ASN A 9 22.59 -8.73 13.33
C ASN A 9 22.90 -8.66 11.84
N GLU A 10 22.55 -7.55 11.17
CA GLU A 10 22.82 -7.38 9.74
C GLU A 10 24.33 -7.22 9.44
N CYS A 11 25.11 -6.57 10.31
CA CYS A 11 26.56 -6.49 10.15
C CYS A 11 27.25 -7.86 10.25
N LYS A 12 26.68 -8.79 11.03
CA LYS A 12 27.16 -10.18 11.16
C LYS A 12 26.57 -11.11 10.10
N ASN A 13 25.65 -10.64 9.27
CA ASN A 13 24.95 -11.48 8.32
C ASN A 13 25.80 -11.72 7.06
N ASP A 14 26.12 -12.98 6.80
CA ASP A 14 26.81 -13.41 5.59
C ASP A 14 25.88 -13.54 4.37
N GLY A 15 24.59 -13.24 4.53
CA GLY A 15 23.57 -13.34 3.49
C GLY A 15 22.93 -14.72 3.38
N SER A 16 23.31 -15.65 4.26
CA SER A 16 22.66 -16.96 4.40
C SER A 16 21.43 -16.94 5.30
N TYR A 17 21.29 -15.89 6.12
CA TYR A 17 20.22 -15.73 7.08
C TYR A 17 19.36 -14.52 6.75
N LEU A 18 18.09 -14.64 7.12
CA LEU A 18 17.05 -13.67 6.89
C LEU A 18 16.46 -13.29 8.25
N HIS A 19 16.76 -12.08 8.67
CA HIS A 19 16.28 -11.47 9.90
C HIS A 19 14.98 -10.70 9.62
N LEU A 20 13.89 -11.16 10.22
CA LEU A 20 12.55 -10.58 10.10
C LEU A 20 12.11 -10.07 11.46
N TYR A 21 11.58 -8.86 11.49
CA TYR A 21 11.09 -8.18 12.69
C TYR A 21 9.62 -7.88 12.52
N PHE A 22 8.80 -8.22 13.52
CA PHE A 22 7.36 -7.98 13.45
C PHE A 22 7.03 -6.59 13.96
N LEU A 23 6.25 -5.85 13.16
CA LEU A 23 5.80 -4.50 13.48
C LEU A 23 4.32 -4.53 13.87
N ASP A 24 4.06 -4.49 15.18
CA ASP A 24 2.71 -4.56 15.76
C ASP A 24 1.78 -3.45 15.24
N SER A 25 2.31 -2.25 14.95
CA SER A 25 1.50 -1.10 14.51
C SER A 25 0.91 -1.24 13.11
N ALA A 26 1.44 -2.15 12.30
CA ALA A 26 1.02 -2.35 10.91
C ALA A 26 0.70 -3.81 10.57
N SER A 27 0.78 -4.74 11.53
CA SER A 27 0.67 -6.19 11.31
C SER A 27 1.53 -6.67 10.12
N THR A 28 2.77 -6.16 10.03
CA THR A 28 3.68 -6.47 8.92
C THR A 28 5.04 -6.92 9.43
N TRP A 29 5.71 -7.71 8.60
CA TRP A 29 7.08 -8.15 8.84
C TRP A 29 8.04 -7.28 8.03
N ILE A 30 9.10 -6.80 8.68
CA ILE A 30 10.13 -5.98 8.05
C ILE A 30 11.50 -6.64 8.17
N ALA A 31 12.25 -6.60 7.08
CA ALA A 31 13.67 -6.94 7.06
C ALA A 31 14.49 -5.69 6.68
N TYR A 32 15.73 -5.66 7.15
CA TYR A 32 16.68 -4.58 6.88
C TYR A 32 17.93 -5.13 6.19
N GLY A 33 18.70 -4.27 5.52
CA GLY A 33 20.03 -4.62 5.02
C GLY A 33 20.05 -5.76 4.00
N LEU A 34 20.92 -6.75 4.23
CA LEU A 34 21.05 -7.91 3.34
C LEU A 34 19.80 -8.79 3.41
N SER A 35 19.21 -8.92 4.59
CA SER A 35 17.96 -9.65 4.79
C SER A 35 16.82 -9.03 3.97
N ALA A 36 16.74 -7.70 3.88
CA ALA A 36 15.74 -7.02 3.05
C ALA A 36 15.85 -7.42 1.57
N PHE A 37 17.06 -7.54 1.05
CA PHE A 37 17.29 -7.94 -0.33
C PHE A 37 16.97 -9.43 -0.57
N GLY A 38 17.33 -10.30 0.37
CA GLY A 38 16.93 -11.71 0.34
C GLY A 38 15.41 -11.88 0.34
N LEU A 39 14.72 -11.16 1.23
CA LEU A 39 13.25 -11.16 1.31
C LEU A 39 12.61 -10.72 -0.01
N ARG A 40 13.17 -9.69 -0.63
CA ARG A 40 12.72 -9.19 -1.93
C ARG A 40 12.84 -10.25 -3.02
N LEU A 41 13.96 -10.97 -3.09
CA LEU A 41 14.17 -12.00 -4.11
C LEU A 41 13.15 -13.12 -3.94
N PHE A 42 12.90 -13.53 -2.70
CA PHE A 42 11.88 -14.52 -2.35
C PHE A 42 10.47 -14.07 -2.75
N VAL A 43 10.06 -12.87 -2.32
CA VAL A 43 8.73 -12.34 -2.63
C VAL A 43 8.52 -12.20 -4.14
N LYS A 44 9.57 -11.83 -4.88
CA LYS A 44 9.52 -11.76 -6.34
C LYS A 44 9.33 -13.15 -6.98
N SER A 45 9.89 -14.22 -6.43
CA SER A 45 9.69 -15.57 -6.98
C SER A 45 8.28 -16.11 -6.74
N GLU A 46 7.65 -15.73 -5.62
CA GLU A 46 6.29 -16.15 -5.26
C GLU A 46 5.19 -15.27 -5.88
N GLY A 47 5.56 -14.17 -6.55
CA GLY A 47 4.60 -13.21 -7.07
C GLY A 47 3.87 -12.40 -5.99
N CYS A 48 4.35 -12.43 -4.74
CA CYS A 48 3.78 -11.64 -3.66
C CYS A 48 4.18 -10.16 -3.79
N MET A 49 3.39 -9.27 -3.20
CA MET A 49 3.72 -7.85 -3.15
C MET A 49 4.64 -7.56 -1.96
N SER A 50 5.71 -6.80 -2.18
CA SER A 50 6.56 -6.26 -1.11
C SER A 50 6.72 -4.75 -1.26
N LEU A 51 6.70 -4.06 -0.13
CA LEU A 51 7.03 -2.64 -0.06
C LEU A 51 8.53 -2.50 0.19
N ARG A 52 9.19 -1.64 -0.59
CA ARG A 52 10.62 -1.40 -0.51
C ARG A 52 10.85 0.02 -0.04
N GLY A 53 11.80 0.20 0.86
CA GLY A 53 12.15 1.51 1.40
C GLY A 53 13.61 1.59 1.76
N PHE A 54 13.98 2.73 2.32
CA PHE A 54 15.28 2.96 2.91
C PHE A 54 15.08 3.63 4.26
N SER A 55 15.56 3.00 5.33
CA SER A 55 15.51 3.58 6.68
C SER A 55 16.62 4.61 6.82
N LYS A 56 16.26 5.88 7.01
CA LYS A 56 17.23 6.95 7.28
C LYS A 56 17.93 6.77 8.63
N LYS A 57 17.22 6.21 9.61
CA LYS A 57 17.72 6.01 10.98
C LYS A 57 18.80 4.94 11.04
N LEU A 58 18.60 3.84 10.32
CA LEU A 58 19.55 2.73 10.24
C LEU A 58 20.56 2.87 9.09
N GLN A 59 20.33 3.80 8.15
CA GLN A 59 21.12 3.94 6.92
C GLN A 59 21.17 2.64 6.09
N MET A 60 20.07 1.88 6.10
CA MET A 60 19.96 0.58 5.44
C MET A 60 18.68 0.49 4.61
N PRO A 61 18.70 -0.26 3.50
CA PRO A 61 17.48 -0.60 2.78
C PRO A 61 16.56 -1.45 3.66
N CYS A 62 15.25 -1.32 3.47
CA CYS A 62 14.26 -2.13 4.16
C CYS A 62 13.24 -2.70 3.18
N THR A 63 12.67 -3.85 3.52
CA THR A 63 11.59 -4.48 2.76
C THR A 63 10.53 -4.98 3.72
N GLN A 64 9.29 -4.59 3.48
CA GLN A 64 8.13 -4.96 4.28
C GLN A 64 7.24 -5.91 3.50
N VAL A 65 6.69 -6.88 4.22
CA VAL A 65 5.77 -7.87 3.67
C VAL A 65 4.62 -8.11 4.65
N GLY A 66 3.44 -8.36 4.11
CA GLY A 66 2.25 -8.67 4.91
C GLY A 66 2.36 -10.02 5.61
N GLU A 67 1.60 -10.19 6.68
CA GLU A 67 1.58 -11.40 7.51
C GLU A 67 1.30 -12.68 6.69
N ASP A 68 0.43 -12.60 5.69
CA ASP A 68 0.04 -13.70 4.79
C ASP A 68 1.21 -14.34 4.04
N THR A 69 2.33 -13.63 3.89
CA THR A 69 3.50 -14.11 3.14
C THR A 69 4.49 -14.92 3.98
N VAL A 70 4.42 -14.80 5.31
CA VAL A 70 5.35 -15.49 6.21
C VAL A 70 5.16 -17.00 6.18
N PRO A 71 3.94 -17.57 6.15
CA PRO A 71 3.75 -19.01 5.99
C PRO A 71 4.41 -19.56 4.71
N LEU A 72 4.31 -18.83 3.59
CA LEU A 72 4.95 -19.21 2.32
C LEU A 72 6.47 -19.19 2.44
N LEU A 73 7.01 -18.19 3.15
CA LEU A 73 8.44 -18.06 3.43
C LEU A 73 8.96 -19.22 4.28
N LEU A 74 8.19 -19.65 5.28
CA LEU A 74 8.53 -20.78 6.13
C LEU A 74 8.53 -22.11 5.37
N GLN A 75 7.67 -22.30 4.37
CA GLN A 75 7.64 -23.52 3.56
C GLN A 75 8.89 -23.74 2.72
N ARG A 76 9.53 -22.66 2.25
CA ARG A 76 10.76 -22.73 1.43
C ARG A 76 12.05 -22.54 2.23
N ALA A 77 11.94 -22.25 3.53
CA ALA A 77 13.07 -22.15 4.43
C ALA A 77 13.73 -23.51 4.63
N ILE A 78 15.07 -23.56 4.63
CA ILE A 78 15.78 -24.80 4.99
C ILE A 78 15.74 -25.01 6.50
N VAL A 79 15.98 -23.95 7.28
CA VAL A 79 16.02 -24.02 8.75
C VAL A 79 15.40 -22.76 9.33
N VAL A 80 14.47 -22.92 10.27
CA VAL A 80 13.96 -21.83 11.09
C VAL A 80 14.64 -21.93 12.46
N ARG A 81 15.47 -20.95 12.82
CA ARG A 81 16.29 -21.02 14.03
C ARG A 81 15.64 -20.39 15.26
N HIS A 82 14.88 -19.33 15.07
CA HIS A 82 14.28 -18.58 16.18
C HIS A 82 12.94 -18.01 15.73
N ILE A 83 11.88 -18.37 16.44
CA ILE A 83 10.53 -17.83 16.23
C ILE A 83 10.11 -17.22 17.56
N SER A 84 9.98 -15.90 17.59
CA SER A 84 9.38 -15.15 18.68
C SER A 84 8.26 -14.28 18.12
N ALA A 85 7.38 -13.78 18.98
CA ALA A 85 6.29 -12.88 18.59
C ALA A 85 6.79 -11.64 17.82
N SER A 86 8.01 -11.19 18.11
CA SER A 86 8.58 -9.95 17.53
C SER A 86 9.75 -10.17 16.57
N TYR A 87 10.28 -11.40 16.46
CA TYR A 87 11.51 -11.68 15.71
C TYR A 87 11.55 -13.11 15.16
N LEU A 88 11.87 -13.22 13.87
CA LEU A 88 11.94 -14.46 13.12
C LEU A 88 13.28 -14.54 12.39
N LEU A 89 14.00 -15.65 12.60
CA LEU A 89 15.28 -15.94 11.94
C LEU A 89 15.17 -17.17 11.05
N VAL A 90 15.36 -16.96 9.76
CA VAL A 90 15.19 -18.00 8.73
C VAL A 90 16.47 -18.17 7.94
N ARG A 91 16.88 -19.41 7.65
CA ARG A 91 17.96 -19.72 6.73
C ARG A 91 17.41 -20.05 5.35
N MET A 92 17.84 -19.28 4.36
CA MET A 92 17.45 -19.51 2.96
C MET A 92 18.38 -20.54 2.30
N PRO A 93 17.89 -21.22 1.24
CA PRO A 93 18.70 -22.18 0.48
C PRO A 93 19.90 -21.55 -0.21
N ASP A 94 19.67 -20.39 -0.81
CA ASP A 94 20.69 -19.66 -1.55
C ASP A 94 21.19 -18.47 -0.73
N ALA A 95 22.51 -18.34 -0.64
CA ALA A 95 23.13 -17.17 -0.03
C ALA A 95 22.94 -15.95 -0.95
N VAL A 96 22.60 -14.82 -0.33
CA VAL A 96 22.41 -13.56 -1.03
C VAL A 96 23.74 -13.04 -1.60
N ASP A 97 23.78 -12.80 -2.91
CA ASP A 97 24.95 -12.19 -3.57
C ASP A 97 25.15 -10.73 -3.13
N ARG A 98 26.30 -10.48 -2.45
CA ARG A 98 26.70 -9.15 -1.96
C ARG A 98 26.91 -8.13 -3.10
N SER A 99 27.33 -8.57 -4.28
CA SER A 99 27.54 -7.68 -5.43
C SER A 99 26.20 -7.22 -6.03
N ALA A 100 25.23 -8.12 -6.11
CA ALA A 100 23.85 -7.79 -6.47
C ALA A 100 23.19 -6.88 -5.43
N TYR A 101 23.44 -7.11 -4.15
CA TYR A 101 23.01 -6.24 -3.06
C TYR A 101 23.58 -4.82 -3.21
N ALA A 102 24.89 -4.67 -3.46
CA ALA A 102 25.52 -3.35 -3.64
C ALA A 102 24.95 -2.55 -4.82
N ARG A 103 24.70 -3.22 -5.97
CA ARG A 103 24.03 -2.58 -7.12
C ARG A 103 22.59 -2.17 -6.79
N TRP A 104 21.91 -2.95 -5.94
CA TRP A 104 20.56 -2.64 -5.52
C TRP A 104 20.51 -1.47 -4.56
N THR A 105 21.42 -1.39 -3.59
CA THR A 105 21.51 -0.27 -2.65
C THR A 105 21.89 1.03 -3.34
N ASP A 106 22.77 0.98 -4.34
CA ASP A 106 23.13 2.16 -5.13
C ASP A 106 21.93 2.72 -5.92
N LYS A 107 21.12 1.84 -6.54
CA LYS A 107 19.83 2.23 -7.13
C LYS A 107 18.83 2.78 -6.11
N LEU A 108 18.88 2.30 -4.87
CA LEU A 108 18.07 2.84 -3.77
C LEU A 108 18.57 4.20 -3.27
N ARG A 109 19.85 4.52 -3.45
CA ARG A 109 20.45 5.79 -3.05
C ARG A 109 20.28 6.88 -4.12
N GLY A 110 20.32 6.51 -5.40
CA GLY A 110 20.25 7.42 -6.54
C GLY A 110 18.86 7.65 -7.17
N GLY A 111 17.80 7.05 -6.63
CA GLY A 111 16.42 7.23 -7.13
C GLY A 111 15.52 8.00 -6.16
N GLU A 112 14.49 8.68 -6.66
CA GLU A 112 13.40 9.18 -5.80
C GLU A 112 12.61 7.98 -5.24
N HIS A 113 12.86 7.60 -3.99
CA HIS A 113 12.15 6.51 -3.30
C HIS A 113 11.09 7.06 -2.35
N PRO A 114 9.97 6.34 -2.15
CA PRO A 114 8.99 6.71 -1.14
C PRO A 114 9.66 6.75 0.24
N LYS A 115 9.64 7.94 0.85
CA LYS A 115 10.15 8.17 2.21
C LYS A 115 9.28 7.37 3.19
N PHE A 116 9.87 6.38 3.86
CA PHE A 116 9.32 5.84 5.11
C PHE A 116 9.85 6.73 6.23
N ASP A 117 9.04 7.66 6.71
CA ASP A 117 9.21 8.23 8.05
C ASP A 117 8.75 7.18 9.07
N GLU A 118 9.52 6.98 10.13
CA GLU A 118 9.22 6.00 11.19
C GLU A 118 8.05 6.44 12.10
N ASP A 119 7.41 7.58 11.84
CA ASP A 119 6.20 8.00 12.53
C ASP A 119 4.98 7.63 11.68
N ILE A 120 4.51 6.39 11.83
CA ILE A 120 3.22 5.96 11.27
C ILE A 120 2.13 6.52 12.17
N GLU A 121 1.76 7.78 11.95
CA GLU A 121 0.42 8.24 12.28
C GLU A 121 -0.53 7.57 11.28
N ILE A 122 -1.30 6.59 11.76
CA ILE A 122 -2.34 5.92 10.98
C ILE A 122 -3.46 6.93 10.71
N SER A 123 -3.28 7.75 9.68
CA SER A 123 -4.39 8.36 8.96
C SER A 123 -4.32 7.79 7.56
N THR A 124 -5.10 6.75 7.28
CA THR A 124 -5.14 6.06 5.98
C THR A 124 -5.13 7.05 4.80
N PRO A 125 -4.10 7.06 3.94
CA PRO A 125 -4.14 7.75 2.67
C PRO A 125 -3.78 6.71 1.59
N VAL A 126 -4.77 5.95 1.12
CA VAL A 126 -4.63 4.92 0.07
C VAL A 126 -3.93 5.48 -1.21
N SER A 127 -3.84 6.81 -1.33
CA SER A 127 -3.25 7.59 -2.42
C SER A 127 -1.71 7.52 -2.56
N ARG A 128 -0.92 7.14 -1.54
CA ARG A 128 0.54 7.38 -1.58
C ARG A 128 1.33 6.44 -2.53
N TYR A 129 0.76 5.31 -2.95
CA TYR A 129 1.48 4.27 -3.70
C TYR A 129 1.12 4.13 -5.19
N VAL A 130 0.23 4.97 -5.74
CA VAL A 130 -0.03 4.94 -7.18
C VAL A 130 1.03 5.80 -7.89
N PRO A 131 1.92 5.22 -8.71
CA PRO A 131 2.90 6.00 -9.46
C PRO A 131 2.16 7.00 -10.36
N LYS A 132 2.35 8.30 -10.11
CA LYS A 132 1.64 9.38 -10.82
C LYS A 132 1.97 9.42 -12.32
N ASP A 133 3.11 8.83 -12.71
CA ASP A 133 3.67 8.98 -14.05
C ASP A 133 3.59 7.73 -14.93
N ARG A 134 2.98 6.64 -14.44
CA ARG A 134 2.82 5.44 -15.27
C ARG A 134 1.58 5.56 -16.13
N PHE A 135 1.76 6.00 -17.37
CA PHE A 135 0.71 5.95 -18.39
C PHE A 135 0.28 4.50 -18.60
N ILE A 136 -0.93 4.15 -18.15
CA ILE A 136 -1.56 2.87 -18.48
C ILE A 136 -2.08 3.03 -19.93
N PRO A 137 -1.54 2.30 -20.91
CA PRO A 137 -1.98 2.43 -22.29
C PRO A 137 -3.39 1.85 -22.43
N ASP A 138 -4.37 2.73 -22.60
CA ASP A 138 -5.80 2.38 -22.76
C ASP A 138 -6.13 1.77 -24.14
N GLY A 139 -5.14 1.47 -24.99
CA GLY A 139 -5.29 0.92 -26.35
C GLY A 139 -6.00 1.82 -27.37
N MET A 140 -6.53 2.97 -26.96
CA MET A 140 -7.28 3.91 -27.80
C MET A 140 -6.39 4.97 -28.45
N SER A 141 -6.74 5.33 -29.69
CA SER A 141 -6.11 6.47 -30.37
C SER A 141 -6.36 7.78 -29.63
N SER A 142 -5.44 8.74 -29.74
CA SER A 142 -5.56 10.07 -29.13
C SER A 142 -6.86 10.78 -29.53
N PHE A 143 -7.34 10.54 -30.75
CA PHE A 143 -8.61 11.08 -31.25
C PHE A 143 -9.83 10.43 -30.58
N SER A 144 -9.87 9.08 -30.51
CA SER A 144 -10.95 8.34 -29.85
C SER A 144 -11.13 8.77 -28.40
N ARG A 145 -10.02 9.00 -27.68
CA ARG A 145 -10.05 9.49 -26.29
C ARG A 145 -10.69 10.87 -26.14
N GLN A 146 -10.46 11.78 -27.09
CA GLN A 146 -11.07 13.12 -27.06
C GLN A 146 -12.57 13.04 -27.35
N VAL A 147 -12.97 12.27 -28.37
CA VAL A 147 -14.38 12.06 -28.71
C VAL A 147 -15.12 11.43 -27.54
N LYS A 148 -14.57 10.38 -26.91
CA LYS A 148 -15.16 9.75 -25.73
C LYS A 148 -15.38 10.76 -24.60
N ARG A 149 -14.38 11.62 -24.33
CA ARG A 149 -14.48 12.61 -23.25
C ARG A 149 -15.55 13.67 -23.52
N ILE A 150 -15.69 14.12 -24.77
CA ILE A 150 -16.74 15.06 -25.15
C ILE A 150 -18.11 14.38 -25.04
N GLY A 151 -18.24 13.15 -25.55
CA GLY A 151 -19.46 12.36 -25.46
C GLY A 151 -19.89 12.10 -24.02
N ASP A 152 -18.97 11.68 -23.15
CA ASP A 152 -19.22 11.46 -21.72
C ASP A 152 -19.71 12.76 -21.03
N CYS A 153 -19.17 13.92 -21.41
CA CYS A 153 -19.57 15.23 -20.85
C CYS A 153 -20.99 15.64 -21.28
N ILE A 154 -21.31 15.50 -22.58
CA ILE A 154 -22.64 15.80 -23.11
C ILE A 154 -23.67 14.86 -22.49
N LEU A 155 -23.36 13.56 -22.46
CA LEU A 155 -24.24 12.55 -21.88
C LEU A 155 -24.49 12.83 -20.41
N ALA A 156 -23.44 13.10 -19.63
CA ALA A 156 -23.55 13.46 -18.22
C ALA A 156 -24.44 14.69 -18.01
N PHE A 157 -24.27 15.74 -18.81
CA PHE A 157 -25.08 16.96 -18.73
C PHE A 157 -26.56 16.69 -19.01
N VAL A 158 -26.87 15.93 -20.06
CA VAL A 158 -28.26 15.56 -20.38
C VAL A 158 -28.88 14.73 -19.27
N THR A 159 -28.18 13.70 -18.78
CA THR A 159 -28.69 12.90 -17.64
C THR A 159 -28.90 13.74 -16.39
N LEU A 160 -28.02 14.70 -16.10
CA LEU A 160 -28.15 15.55 -14.91
C LEU A 160 -29.42 16.40 -14.99
N ILE A 161 -29.75 16.96 -16.16
CA ILE A 161 -30.99 17.73 -16.36
C ILE A 161 -32.21 16.83 -16.20
N VAL A 162 -32.24 15.68 -16.88
CA VAL A 162 -33.37 14.74 -16.85
C VAL A 162 -33.62 14.19 -15.45
N PHE A 163 -32.56 13.86 -14.70
CA PHE A 163 -32.67 13.33 -13.33
C PHE A 163 -32.69 14.42 -12.25
N SER A 164 -32.56 15.71 -12.59
CA SER A 164 -32.62 16.81 -11.62
C SER A 164 -33.89 16.83 -10.74
N PRO A 165 -35.12 16.61 -11.25
CA PRO A 165 -36.30 16.55 -10.39
C PRO A 165 -36.26 15.35 -9.43
N LEU A 166 -35.74 14.20 -9.88
CA LEU A 166 -35.59 13.01 -9.03
C LEU A 166 -34.59 13.25 -7.90
N PHE A 167 -33.45 13.86 -8.21
CA PHE A 167 -32.43 14.20 -7.21
C PHE A 167 -32.95 15.18 -6.16
N LEU A 168 -33.82 16.13 -6.54
CA LEU A 168 -34.44 17.05 -5.60
C LEU A 168 -35.38 16.32 -4.63
N ILE A 169 -36.20 15.38 -5.15
CA ILE A 169 -37.10 14.57 -4.31
C ILE A 169 -36.29 13.70 -3.34
N CYS A 170 -35.26 13.00 -3.82
CA CYS A 170 -34.37 12.20 -2.98
C CYS A 170 -33.67 13.06 -1.92
N TYR A 171 -33.24 14.27 -2.27
CA TYR A 171 -32.61 15.19 -1.32
C TYR A 171 -33.56 15.58 -0.19
N ILE A 172 -34.82 15.88 -0.50
CA ILE A 172 -35.84 16.23 0.50
C ILE A 172 -36.14 15.02 1.39
N ALA A 173 -36.33 13.84 0.81
CA ALA A 173 -36.62 12.61 1.55
C ALA A 173 -35.52 12.26 2.55
N VAL A 174 -34.25 12.25 2.11
CA VAL A 174 -33.10 11.96 2.99
C VAL A 174 -32.93 13.03 4.07
N LYS A 175 -33.21 14.30 3.76
CA LYS A 175 -33.14 15.38 4.75
C LYS A 175 -34.22 15.28 5.83
N GLN A 176 -35.41 14.80 5.48
CA GLN A 176 -36.51 14.60 6.43
C GLN A 176 -36.27 13.43 7.39
N GLU A 177 -35.58 12.36 6.94
CA GLU A 177 -35.33 11.18 7.78
C GLU A 177 -34.28 11.44 8.88
N ASP A 178 -33.16 12.08 8.56
CA ASP A 178 -31.99 12.13 9.46
C ASP A 178 -31.53 13.56 9.84
N GLY A 179 -32.15 14.62 9.28
CA GLY A 179 -31.81 16.02 9.56
C GLY A 179 -30.41 16.49 9.13
N GLY A 180 -29.55 15.58 8.67
CA GLY A 180 -28.18 15.84 8.23
C GLY A 180 -28.04 16.12 6.72
N PRO A 181 -26.82 16.45 6.24
CA PRO A 181 -26.55 16.66 4.82
C PRO A 181 -26.74 15.37 4.01
N ALA A 182 -27.66 15.41 3.03
CA ALA A 182 -28.08 14.25 2.24
C ALA A 182 -26.99 13.68 1.30
N ILE A 183 -25.95 14.47 1.01
CA ILE A 183 -24.86 14.08 0.11
C ILE A 183 -23.65 13.68 0.95
N PHE A 184 -23.19 12.44 0.75
CA PHE A 184 -21.95 11.93 1.33
C PHE A 184 -20.80 12.03 0.33
N LYS A 185 -19.64 12.47 0.81
CA LYS A 185 -18.41 12.64 0.03
C LYS A 185 -17.43 11.53 0.38
N GLN A 186 -17.08 10.70 -0.60
CA GLN A 186 -16.10 9.62 -0.44
C GLN A 186 -14.87 9.86 -1.32
N GLU A 187 -13.68 9.91 -0.74
CA GLU A 187 -12.43 10.02 -1.50
C GLU A 187 -12.09 8.68 -2.16
N ARG A 188 -11.75 8.71 -3.46
CA ARG A 188 -11.27 7.58 -4.25
C ARG A 188 -10.11 8.00 -5.14
N ILE A 189 -9.29 7.03 -5.55
CA ILE A 189 -8.15 7.27 -6.43
C ILE A 189 -8.62 7.21 -7.88
N GLY A 190 -8.39 8.29 -8.63
CA GLY A 190 -8.83 8.45 -10.01
C GLY A 190 -7.72 8.24 -11.03
N ARG A 191 -7.96 8.73 -12.25
CA ARG A 191 -7.00 8.65 -13.35
C ARG A 191 -5.66 9.31 -12.95
N PHE A 192 -4.55 8.62 -13.23
CA PHE A 192 -3.18 9.06 -12.90
C PHE A 192 -2.92 9.24 -11.39
N GLY A 193 -3.60 8.46 -10.54
CA GLY A 193 -3.38 8.52 -9.09
C GLY A 193 -3.84 9.83 -8.45
N ARG A 194 -4.62 10.66 -9.16
CA ARG A 194 -5.17 11.90 -8.62
C ARG A 194 -6.40 11.56 -7.76
N PRO A 195 -6.43 11.95 -6.48
CA PRO A 195 -7.61 11.74 -5.65
C PRO A 195 -8.79 12.53 -6.22
N PHE A 196 -9.96 11.91 -6.25
CA PHE A 196 -11.22 12.55 -6.61
C PHE A 196 -12.31 12.15 -5.63
N ASN A 197 -13.29 13.03 -5.47
CA ASN A 197 -14.39 12.84 -4.54
C ASN A 197 -15.62 12.33 -5.28
N ILE A 198 -16.16 11.21 -4.82
CA ILE A 198 -17.44 10.67 -5.27
C ILE A 198 -18.53 11.24 -4.37
N TYR A 199 -19.55 11.83 -5.00
CA TYR A 199 -20.76 12.31 -4.34
C TYR A 199 -21.85 11.25 -4.51
N LYS A 200 -22.42 10.78 -3.40
CA LYS A 200 -23.54 9.84 -3.39
C LYS A 200 -24.59 10.28 -2.37
N PHE A 201 -25.85 9.91 -2.62
CA PHE A 201 -26.89 10.05 -1.60
C PHE A 201 -26.59 9.10 -0.44
N ARG A 202 -26.76 9.58 0.78
CA ARG A 202 -26.59 8.79 1.99
C ARG A 202 -27.74 7.80 2.11
N SER A 203 -27.44 6.52 2.40
CA SER A 203 -28.44 5.47 2.64
C SER A 203 -28.42 4.91 4.07
N MET A 204 -27.45 5.29 4.90
CA MET A 204 -27.31 4.85 6.29
C MET A 204 -27.63 5.99 7.26
N ARG A 205 -28.40 5.68 8.31
CA ARG A 205 -28.75 6.59 9.40
C ARG A 205 -27.52 7.00 10.22
N LEU A 206 -27.58 8.20 10.80
CA LEU A 206 -26.53 8.76 11.68
C LEU A 206 -26.20 7.88 12.90
N ASP A 207 -27.15 7.07 13.38
CA ASP A 207 -27.02 6.25 14.59
C ASP A 207 -26.50 4.82 14.36
N ALA A 208 -26.01 4.47 13.16
CA ALA A 208 -25.55 3.10 12.88
C ALA A 208 -24.32 2.66 13.69
N GLU A 209 -23.50 3.61 14.18
CA GLU A 209 -22.31 3.30 15.00
C GLU A 209 -22.66 2.90 16.45
N LYS A 210 -23.85 3.21 16.97
CA LYS A 210 -24.28 2.78 18.31
C LYS A 210 -24.63 1.30 18.42
N PHE A 211 -24.78 0.60 17.30
CA PHE A 211 -25.23 -0.80 17.26
C PHE A 211 -24.15 -1.79 16.76
N ALA A 212 -22.91 -1.34 16.55
CA ALA A 212 -21.80 -2.24 16.27
C ALA A 212 -21.33 -2.91 17.59
N PRO A 213 -21.25 -4.24 17.69
CA PRO A 213 -20.77 -4.90 18.89
C PRO A 213 -19.27 -4.62 19.08
N SER A 214 -18.93 -4.12 20.26
CA SER A 214 -17.57 -3.86 20.76
C SER A 214 -16.72 -5.12 20.86
#